data_AF-A0AAD0PFN2-F1
#
_entry.id   AF-A0AAD0PFN2-F1
#
_cell.length_a   1.000
_cell.length_b   1.000
_cell.length_c   1.000
_cell.angle_alpha   90.00
_cell.angle_beta   90.00
_cell.angle_gamma   90.00
#
_symmetry.space_group_name_H-M   'P 1'
#
loop_
_entity.id
_entity.type
_entity.pdbx_description
1 polymer ?
#
loop_
_entity_poly.entity_id
_entity_poly.type
_entity_poly.pdbx_seq_one_letter_code
_entity_poly.pdbx_strand_id
1 'polypeptide(L)'
;MLATAARSITLVAACALLGACSFNGTYQDSSRTDAAKLRYVSNTSNSTLDVYRGPRCEGSTTGLLNNFLARDTRRRADMRVPPAADTRGYLEIRLEPDQPLYLFVNTLSTGGAPCSIGVTFTPAAGSEYEVSVDRSDGYCMLQLTRLQRIDGKDVRIPYPLNDEPLASCSGTSPLFPLPPTPLPASVQRSAMIESLINDSLASSGAVIDILQAGNLQQPPADQQIAERRKALGNATLPDAYWDQYRANLQHFEQALDQVKPLAQARFRDNNRKYLNSVQDQQLQIWAGLELGNRYNSREVRMRDMSRYYARVYRQITAEAKLEHLRAMAQLDRQYGVCERFEGCWRL
;
A
#
# COMPACT_ATOMS: atom_id res chain seq x y z
N MET A 1 10.52 -20.22 56.01
CA MET A 1 11.23 -19.62 54.85
C MET A 1 10.79 -20.19 53.49
N LEU A 2 9.52 -20.63 53.33
CA LEU A 2 9.02 -21.26 52.07
C LEU A 2 7.95 -20.42 51.34
N ALA A 3 7.46 -19.33 51.92
CA ALA A 3 6.36 -18.54 51.35
C ALA A 3 6.83 -17.37 50.45
N THR A 4 8.09 -16.94 50.55
CA THR A 4 8.64 -15.82 49.77
C THR A 4 9.22 -16.24 48.41
N ALA A 5 9.71 -17.47 48.28
CA ALA A 5 10.22 -17.98 47.00
C ALA A 5 9.10 -18.23 45.96
N ALA A 6 7.90 -18.61 46.40
CA ALA A 6 6.77 -18.86 45.51
C ALA A 6 6.26 -17.57 44.82
N ARG A 7 6.21 -16.44 45.54
CA ARG A 7 5.75 -15.15 44.98
C ARG A 7 6.71 -14.58 43.94
N SER A 8 8.02 -14.77 44.10
CA SER A 8 9.02 -14.31 43.13
C SER A 8 8.97 -15.10 41.81
N ILE A 9 8.66 -16.40 41.87
CA ILE A 9 8.55 -17.25 40.67
C ILE A 9 7.27 -16.89 39.87
N THR A 10 6.16 -16.56 40.53
CA THR A 10 4.92 -16.16 39.84
C THR A 10 5.06 -14.82 39.11
N LEU A 11 5.81 -13.86 39.67
CA LEU A 11 6.03 -12.55 39.04
C LEU A 11 6.92 -12.64 37.79
N VAL A 12 7.96 -13.48 37.84
CA VAL A 12 8.86 -13.73 36.68
C VAL A 12 8.13 -14.47 35.57
N ALA A 13 7.27 -15.43 35.90
CA ALA A 13 6.44 -16.13 34.91
C ALA A 13 5.41 -15.20 34.24
N ALA A 14 4.80 -14.27 34.98
CA ALA A 14 3.89 -13.27 34.42
C ALA A 14 4.61 -12.29 33.48
N CYS A 15 5.82 -11.83 33.85
CA CYS A 15 6.65 -10.99 32.97
C CYS A 15 7.16 -11.74 31.73
N ALA A 16 7.48 -13.03 31.84
CA ALA A 16 7.88 -13.86 30.70
C ALA A 16 6.72 -14.13 29.73
N LEU A 17 5.50 -14.32 30.25
CA LEU A 17 4.29 -14.47 29.43
C LEU A 17 3.92 -13.16 28.70
N LEU A 18 4.06 -12.02 29.37
CA LEU A 18 3.86 -10.70 28.75
C LEU A 18 4.92 -10.40 27.67
N GLY A 19 6.18 -10.79 27.89
CA GLY A 19 7.25 -10.66 26.90
C GLY A 19 7.03 -11.55 25.66
N ALA A 20 6.52 -12.77 25.84
CA ALA A 20 6.23 -13.69 24.73
C ALA A 20 5.13 -13.19 23.79
N CYS A 21 4.14 -12.45 24.30
CA CYS A 21 3.10 -11.80 23.49
C CYS A 21 3.67 -10.69 22.59
N SER A 22 4.70 -9.97 23.02
CA SER A 22 5.32 -8.91 22.21
C SER A 22 6.16 -9.46 21.05
N PHE A 23 6.82 -10.62 21.24
CA PHE A 23 7.62 -11.24 20.18
C PHE A 23 6.76 -11.98 19.15
N ASN A 24 5.79 -12.79 19.59
CA ASN A 24 4.94 -13.58 18.69
C ASN A 24 3.71 -12.81 18.18
N GLY A 25 3.40 -11.68 18.81
CA GLY A 25 2.24 -10.87 18.53
C GLY A 25 0.93 -11.45 19.06
N THR A 26 -0.12 -10.64 18.96
CA THR A 26 -1.48 -10.94 19.41
C THR A 26 -2.42 -11.33 18.26
N TYR A 27 -1.99 -11.14 17.02
CA TYR A 27 -2.79 -11.44 15.83
C TYR A 27 -3.16 -12.92 15.73
N GLN A 28 -4.47 -13.16 15.59
CA GLN A 28 -5.06 -14.47 15.32
C GLN A 28 -5.43 -14.59 13.84
N ASP A 29 -4.97 -15.68 13.24
CA ASP A 29 -5.24 -16.04 11.84
C ASP A 29 -6.71 -16.38 11.63
N SER A 30 -7.24 -15.99 10.45
CA SER A 30 -8.58 -16.40 10.05
C SER A 30 -8.68 -17.92 9.91
N SER A 31 -9.71 -18.50 10.53
CA SER A 31 -10.03 -19.91 10.46
C SER A 31 -10.83 -20.29 9.20
N ARG A 32 -11.21 -19.32 8.37
CA ARG A 32 -11.94 -19.58 7.13
C ARG A 32 -11.11 -20.39 6.16
N THR A 33 -11.75 -21.30 5.44
CA THR A 33 -11.09 -22.13 4.41
C THR A 33 -10.63 -21.31 3.21
N ASP A 34 -11.41 -20.30 2.83
CA ASP A 34 -11.15 -19.33 1.77
C ASP A 34 -10.44 -18.06 2.27
N ALA A 35 -9.82 -18.09 3.45
CA ALA A 35 -9.09 -16.95 3.97
C ALA A 35 -8.05 -16.44 2.96
N ALA A 36 -8.00 -15.13 2.80
CA ALA A 36 -6.91 -14.51 2.07
C ALA A 36 -5.61 -14.67 2.85
N LYS A 37 -4.47 -14.64 2.16
CA LYS A 37 -3.15 -14.74 2.79
C LYS A 37 -2.36 -13.49 2.52
N LEU A 38 -1.64 -13.01 3.52
CA LEU A 38 -0.76 -11.87 3.39
C LEU A 38 0.64 -12.24 3.89
N ARG A 39 1.63 -12.05 3.03
CA ARG A 39 3.05 -11.99 3.41
C ARG A 39 3.41 -10.57 3.75
N TYR A 40 4.08 -10.39 4.88
CA TYR A 40 4.76 -9.15 5.22
C TYR A 40 6.27 -9.36 5.11
N VAL A 41 6.89 -8.62 4.20
CA VAL A 41 8.33 -8.63 3.94
C VAL A 41 8.93 -7.32 4.46
N SER A 42 9.95 -7.44 5.30
CA SER A 42 10.78 -6.30 5.69
C SER A 42 12.23 -6.72 5.66
N ASN A 43 13.07 -5.87 5.09
CA ASN A 43 14.53 -6.01 5.17
C ASN A 43 15.13 -5.12 6.28
N THR A 44 14.28 -4.42 7.03
CA THR A 44 14.65 -3.55 8.16
C THR A 44 14.57 -4.34 9.47
N SER A 45 15.46 -4.05 10.41
CA SER A 45 15.42 -4.63 11.75
C SER A 45 14.23 -4.11 12.57
N ASN A 46 13.74 -4.93 13.50
CA ASN A 46 12.67 -4.58 14.45
C ASN A 46 11.43 -4.00 13.77
N SER A 47 10.88 -4.78 12.84
CA SER A 47 9.71 -4.42 12.03
C SER A 47 8.46 -5.05 12.62
N THR A 48 7.34 -4.34 12.65
CA THR A 48 6.03 -4.91 13.02
C THR A 48 5.01 -4.64 11.92
N LEU A 49 4.07 -5.56 11.77
CA LEU A 49 2.83 -5.35 11.06
C LEU A 49 1.67 -5.48 12.05
N ASP A 50 0.91 -4.41 12.20
CA ASP A 50 -0.31 -4.38 12.99
C ASP A 50 -1.53 -4.39 12.07
N VAL A 51 -2.56 -5.13 12.47
CA VAL A 51 -3.80 -5.28 11.70
C VAL A 51 -4.96 -4.77 12.54
N TYR A 52 -5.68 -3.78 12.02
CA TYR A 52 -6.83 -3.15 12.63
C TYR A 52 -8.08 -3.55 11.86
N ARG A 53 -9.11 -4.01 12.58
CA ARG A 53 -10.36 -4.51 11.99
C ARG A 53 -11.58 -3.95 12.71
N GLY A 54 -12.71 -3.91 11.99
CA GLY A 54 -14.03 -3.67 12.55
C GLY A 54 -14.25 -2.27 13.14
N PRO A 55 -15.42 -2.03 13.77
CA PRO A 55 -15.82 -0.70 14.22
C PRO A 55 -15.09 -0.23 15.49
N ARG A 56 -14.42 -1.14 16.21
CA ARG A 56 -13.70 -0.82 17.45
C ARG A 56 -12.24 -0.43 17.24
N CYS A 57 -11.68 -0.75 16.07
CA CYS A 57 -10.35 -0.31 15.67
C CYS A 57 -9.26 -0.74 16.64
N GLU A 58 -9.47 -1.92 17.23
CA GLU A 58 -8.50 -2.59 18.08
C GLU A 58 -7.45 -3.23 17.16
N GLY A 59 -6.20 -2.80 17.33
CA GLY A 59 -5.06 -3.33 16.58
C GLY A 59 -4.55 -4.63 17.17
N SER A 60 -4.24 -5.59 16.33
CA SER A 60 -3.51 -6.80 16.71
C SER A 60 -2.17 -6.85 15.99
N THR A 61 -1.09 -6.99 16.73
CA THR A 61 0.26 -7.05 16.15
C THR A 61 0.60 -8.46 15.73
N THR A 62 1.28 -8.61 14.59
CA THR A 62 1.81 -9.90 14.11
C THR A 62 3.17 -10.25 14.76
N GLY A 63 3.62 -9.43 15.70
CA GLY A 63 4.88 -9.65 16.40
C GLY A 63 6.07 -9.01 15.69
N LEU A 64 7.25 -9.18 16.28
CA LEU A 64 8.48 -8.57 15.80
C LEU A 64 9.12 -9.42 14.70
N LEU A 65 9.53 -8.74 13.61
CA LEU A 65 10.29 -9.30 12.51
C LEU A 65 11.71 -8.71 12.51
N ASN A 66 12.70 -9.53 12.14
CA ASN A 66 14.12 -9.17 12.05
C ASN A 66 14.68 -8.57 13.35
N ASN A 67 14.37 -9.19 14.49
CA ASN A 67 14.95 -8.83 15.78
C ASN A 67 16.17 -9.73 16.08
N PHE A 68 17.19 -9.23 16.79
CA PHE A 68 18.37 -10.04 17.09
C PHE A 68 18.07 -11.25 17.98
N LEU A 69 17.01 -11.21 18.79
CA LEU A 69 16.50 -12.31 19.62
C LEU A 69 15.54 -13.23 18.87
N ALA A 70 14.99 -12.76 17.73
CA ALA A 70 14.04 -13.47 16.88
C ALA A 70 14.27 -13.06 15.42
N ARG A 71 15.32 -13.62 14.81
CA ARG A 71 15.80 -13.21 13.47
C ARG A 71 14.76 -13.47 12.38
N ASP A 72 14.04 -14.57 12.47
CA ASP A 72 12.92 -14.90 11.59
C ASP A 72 11.78 -15.49 12.44
N THR A 73 10.56 -15.10 12.11
CA THR A 73 9.35 -15.63 12.73
C THR A 73 8.99 -16.97 12.11
N ARG A 74 8.40 -17.87 12.90
CA ARG A 74 7.89 -19.15 12.38
C ARG A 74 6.49 -19.03 11.75
N ARG A 75 5.89 -17.84 11.78
CA ARG A 75 4.51 -17.65 11.32
C ARG A 75 4.44 -17.78 9.78
N ARG A 76 3.68 -18.76 9.30
CA ARG A 76 3.52 -19.10 7.88
C ARG A 76 2.04 -19.36 7.58
N ALA A 77 1.61 -19.09 6.35
CA ALA A 77 0.24 -19.30 5.88
C ALA A 77 0.19 -20.21 4.64
N ASP A 78 1.31 -20.86 4.32
CA ASP A 78 1.49 -21.74 3.16
C ASP A 78 1.11 -21.05 1.85
N MET A 79 1.65 -19.84 1.65
CA MET A 79 1.44 -19.10 0.40
C MET A 79 2.06 -19.86 -0.79
N ARG A 80 1.36 -19.87 -1.92
CA ARG A 80 1.78 -20.58 -3.13
C ARG A 80 3.01 -19.94 -3.74
N VAL A 81 3.03 -18.62 -3.88
CA VAL A 81 4.13 -17.88 -4.49
C VAL A 81 5.25 -17.69 -3.45
N PRO A 82 6.48 -18.21 -3.64
CA PRO A 82 7.58 -18.05 -2.71
C PRO A 82 7.97 -16.58 -2.54
N PRO A 83 8.61 -16.21 -1.41
CA PRO A 83 9.18 -14.88 -1.23
C PRO A 83 10.24 -14.58 -2.31
N ALA A 84 10.50 -13.29 -2.58
CA ALA A 84 11.59 -12.91 -3.47
C ALA A 84 12.94 -13.38 -2.92
N ALA A 85 13.89 -13.70 -3.81
CA ALA A 85 15.16 -14.33 -3.43
C ALA A 85 16.03 -13.49 -2.48
N ASP A 86 15.85 -12.17 -2.47
CA ASP A 86 16.55 -11.20 -1.64
C ASP A 86 15.83 -10.88 -0.31
N THR A 87 14.74 -11.60 -0.02
CA THR A 87 13.97 -11.44 1.23
C THR A 87 14.81 -11.88 2.43
N ARG A 88 15.11 -10.95 3.35
CA ARG A 88 15.88 -11.24 4.57
C ARG A 88 15.03 -11.82 5.70
N GLY A 89 13.76 -11.46 5.76
CA GLY A 89 12.81 -11.98 6.74
C GLY A 89 11.38 -11.63 6.36
N TYR A 90 10.45 -12.55 6.67
CA TYR A 90 9.04 -12.35 6.41
C TYR A 90 8.16 -13.14 7.36
N LEU A 91 6.92 -12.70 7.50
CA LEU A 91 5.84 -13.47 8.13
C LEU A 91 4.69 -13.62 7.16
N GLU A 92 3.86 -14.63 7.37
CA GLU A 92 2.62 -14.77 6.62
C GLU A 92 1.46 -14.95 7.60
N ILE A 93 0.33 -14.33 7.30
CA ILE A 93 -0.91 -14.41 8.08
C ILE A 93 -2.10 -14.77 7.18
N ARG A 94 -3.16 -15.30 7.80
CA ARG A 94 -4.47 -15.50 7.18
C ARG A 94 -5.39 -14.34 7.58
N LEU A 95 -5.99 -13.70 6.59
CA LEU A 95 -6.89 -12.56 6.72
C LEU A 95 -8.34 -12.98 6.49
N GLU A 96 -9.26 -12.33 7.18
CA GLU A 96 -10.68 -12.39 6.83
C GLU A 96 -10.89 -11.76 5.44
N PRO A 97 -11.48 -12.47 4.47
CA PRO A 97 -11.74 -11.93 3.15
C PRO A 97 -12.96 -11.00 3.14
N ASP A 98 -13.03 -10.15 2.13
CA ASP A 98 -14.16 -9.29 1.77
C ASP A 98 -14.55 -8.24 2.84
N GLN A 99 -13.68 -8.05 3.84
CA GLN A 99 -13.82 -7.04 4.88
C GLN A 99 -12.65 -6.05 4.80
N PRO A 100 -12.90 -4.74 4.82
CA PRO A 100 -11.83 -3.76 4.81
C PRO A 100 -11.04 -3.85 6.12
N LEU A 101 -9.72 -3.75 6.01
CA LEU A 101 -8.82 -3.73 7.16
C LEU A 101 -7.76 -2.65 6.97
N TYR A 102 -7.23 -2.14 8.08
CA TYR A 102 -6.11 -1.21 8.07
C TYR A 102 -4.86 -1.94 8.55
N LEU A 103 -3.86 -2.00 7.68
CA LEU A 103 -2.53 -2.45 7.99
C LEU A 103 -1.71 -1.26 8.46
N PHE A 104 -0.94 -1.42 9.53
CA PHE A 104 0.01 -0.42 9.98
C PHE A 104 1.37 -1.08 10.16
N VAL A 105 2.32 -0.64 9.35
CA VAL A 105 3.71 -1.06 9.47
C VAL A 105 4.46 -0.07 10.34
N ASN A 106 5.27 -0.59 11.26
CA ASN A 106 6.22 0.20 12.01
C ASN A 106 7.63 -0.42 11.95
N THR A 107 8.67 0.42 11.90
CA THR A 107 10.07 -0.03 11.95
C THR A 107 10.85 0.73 13.01
N LEU A 108 11.65 0.02 13.80
CA LEU A 108 12.60 0.60 14.76
C LEU A 108 14.03 0.42 14.22
N SER A 109 14.48 1.37 13.40
CA SER A 109 15.82 1.35 12.84
C SER A 109 16.87 1.79 13.87
N THR A 110 18.00 1.08 13.92
CA THR A 110 19.18 1.45 14.71
C THR A 110 20.11 2.45 14.00
N GLY A 111 19.76 2.90 12.77
CA GLY A 111 20.62 3.76 11.94
C GLY A 111 19.86 4.65 10.94
N GLY A 112 18.62 5.04 11.25
CA GLY A 112 17.81 5.93 10.41
C GLY A 112 16.46 6.26 11.03
N ALA A 113 15.67 7.14 10.38
CA ALA A 113 14.33 7.48 10.84
C ALA A 113 13.41 6.24 10.84
N PRO A 114 12.57 6.06 11.89
CA PRO A 114 11.57 5.00 11.92
C PRO A 114 10.56 5.20 10.79
N CYS A 115 10.02 4.10 10.28
CA CYS A 115 9.02 4.13 9.24
C CYS A 115 7.69 3.64 9.77
N SER A 116 6.71 4.55 9.79
CA SER A 116 5.34 4.26 10.16
C SER A 116 4.44 4.55 8.97
N ILE A 117 3.86 3.51 8.38
CA ILE A 117 3.02 3.63 7.18
C ILE A 117 1.80 2.76 7.40
N GLY A 118 0.61 3.34 7.26
CA GLY A 118 -0.62 2.56 7.27
C GLY A 118 -1.42 2.69 5.99
N VAL A 119 -2.12 1.61 5.66
CA VAL A 119 -2.90 1.47 4.44
C VAL A 119 -4.15 0.64 4.71
N THR A 120 -5.25 1.02 4.08
CA THR A 120 -6.48 0.26 4.03
C THR A 120 -6.52 -0.55 2.73
N PHE A 121 -6.97 -1.80 2.81
CA PHE A 121 -7.39 -2.56 1.65
C PHE A 121 -8.41 -3.63 2.04
N THR A 122 -9.09 -4.19 1.04
CA THR A 122 -10.04 -5.29 1.21
C THR A 122 -9.48 -6.53 0.51
N PRO A 123 -9.01 -7.55 1.26
CA PRO A 123 -8.50 -8.77 0.67
C PRO A 123 -9.65 -9.60 0.07
N ALA A 124 -9.47 -10.13 -1.13
CA ALA A 124 -10.43 -11.02 -1.76
C ALA A 124 -10.27 -12.47 -1.27
N ALA A 125 -11.37 -13.21 -1.16
CA ALA A 125 -11.36 -14.63 -0.81
C ALA A 125 -10.34 -15.44 -1.65
N GLY A 126 -9.60 -16.33 -0.98
CA GLY A 126 -8.60 -17.23 -1.57
C GLY A 126 -7.39 -16.55 -2.23
N SER A 127 -7.26 -15.23 -2.11
CA SER A 127 -6.20 -14.47 -2.74
C SER A 127 -4.96 -14.35 -1.86
N GLU A 128 -3.80 -14.21 -2.50
CA GLU A 128 -2.51 -14.04 -1.83
C GLU A 128 -1.96 -12.65 -2.10
N TYR A 129 -1.39 -12.03 -1.06
CA TYR A 129 -0.88 -10.68 -1.10
C TYR A 129 0.50 -10.60 -0.45
N GLU A 130 1.33 -9.68 -0.91
CA GLU A 130 2.64 -9.36 -0.33
C GLU A 130 2.70 -7.87 -0.05
N VAL A 131 2.90 -7.51 1.22
CA VAL A 131 3.27 -6.17 1.64
C VAL A 131 4.76 -6.14 1.85
N SER A 132 5.45 -5.33 1.07
CA SER A 132 6.89 -5.09 1.23
C SER A 132 7.14 -3.65 1.67
N VAL A 133 8.17 -3.50 2.48
CA VAL A 133 8.69 -2.19 2.92
C VAL A 133 10.05 -2.00 2.29
N ASP A 134 10.13 -1.06 1.37
CA ASP A 134 11.41 -0.60 0.83
C ASP A 134 11.83 0.69 1.56
N ARG A 135 13.12 0.78 1.86
CA ARG A 135 13.74 1.95 2.47
C ARG A 135 14.75 2.52 1.49
N SER A 136 14.43 3.67 0.93
CA SER A 136 15.37 4.51 0.16
C SER A 136 15.80 5.71 1.02
N ASP A 137 16.82 6.46 0.60
CA ASP A 137 17.43 7.54 1.40
C ASP A 137 16.41 8.48 2.06
N GLY A 138 16.21 8.28 3.37
CA GLY A 138 15.33 9.08 4.22
C GLY A 138 13.82 8.93 3.97
N TYR A 139 13.36 7.91 3.24
CA TYR A 139 11.94 7.64 2.98
C TYR A 139 11.63 6.15 2.95
N CYS A 140 10.47 5.77 3.46
CA CYS A 140 9.95 4.41 3.35
C CYS A 140 8.76 4.35 2.40
N MET A 141 8.74 3.29 1.60
CA MET A 141 7.66 2.97 0.70
C MET A 141 7.06 1.65 1.09
N LEU A 142 5.74 1.65 1.25
CA LEU A 142 4.97 0.43 1.32
C LEU A 142 4.53 0.08 -0.10
N GLN A 143 4.66 -1.18 -0.48
CA GLN A 143 4.06 -1.72 -1.69
C GLN A 143 3.17 -2.89 -1.30
N LEU A 144 1.96 -2.93 -1.85
CA LEU A 144 1.09 -4.09 -1.77
C LEU A 144 1.02 -4.72 -3.16
N THR A 145 1.20 -6.03 -3.19
CA THR A 145 1.27 -6.80 -4.43
C THR A 145 0.32 -7.98 -4.30
N ARG A 146 -0.52 -8.22 -5.31
CA ARG A 146 -1.28 -9.47 -5.39
C ARG A 146 -0.38 -10.54 -6.00
N LEU A 147 -0.30 -11.67 -5.33
CA LEU A 147 0.49 -12.83 -5.75
C LEU A 147 -0.42 -13.86 -6.41
N GLN A 148 0.02 -14.36 -7.56
CA GLN A 148 -0.68 -15.42 -8.29
C GLN A 148 0.32 -16.39 -8.88
N ARG A 149 -0.06 -17.66 -8.99
CA ARG A 149 0.65 -18.63 -9.82
C ARG A 149 -0.22 -18.96 -11.02
N ILE A 150 0.27 -18.60 -12.20
CA ILE A 150 -0.40 -18.80 -13.49
C ILE A 150 0.51 -19.68 -14.34
N ASP A 151 0.05 -20.88 -14.69
CA ASP A 151 0.79 -21.87 -15.50
C ASP A 151 2.21 -22.14 -14.99
N GLY A 152 2.32 -22.37 -13.67
CA GLY A 152 3.59 -22.62 -13.00
C GLY A 152 4.50 -21.40 -12.84
N LYS A 153 4.12 -20.24 -13.37
CA LYS A 153 4.87 -18.98 -13.23
C LYS A 153 4.30 -18.13 -12.10
N ASP A 154 5.20 -17.55 -11.33
CA ASP A 154 4.86 -16.64 -10.24
C ASP A 154 4.68 -15.22 -10.79
N VAL A 155 3.49 -14.67 -10.59
CA VAL A 155 3.08 -13.36 -11.05
C VAL A 155 2.83 -12.45 -9.84
N ARG A 156 3.42 -11.25 -9.92
CA ARG A 156 3.33 -10.20 -8.90
C ARG A 156 2.67 -8.98 -9.52
N ILE A 157 1.43 -8.71 -9.14
CA ILE A 157 0.62 -7.64 -9.69
C ILE A 157 0.56 -6.50 -8.67
N PRO A 158 1.09 -5.30 -8.95
CA PRO A 158 0.94 -4.15 -8.07
C PRO A 158 -0.54 -3.93 -7.72
N TYR A 159 -0.85 -3.82 -6.44
CA TYR A 159 -2.20 -3.64 -5.94
C TYR A 159 -2.31 -2.24 -5.30
N PRO A 160 -3.41 -1.52 -5.54
CA PRO A 160 -3.54 -0.16 -5.04
C PRO A 160 -3.63 -0.11 -3.52
N LEU A 161 -2.94 0.88 -2.95
CA LEU A 161 -2.92 1.16 -1.52
C LEU A 161 -3.82 2.34 -1.23
N ASN A 162 -4.86 2.18 -0.42
CA ASN A 162 -5.59 3.33 0.12
C ASN A 162 -4.88 3.80 1.39
N ASP A 163 -4.45 5.05 1.48
CA ASP A 163 -3.80 5.59 2.67
C ASP A 163 -4.77 6.23 3.67
N GLU A 164 -6.06 6.28 3.33
CA GLU A 164 -7.10 6.65 4.28
C GLU A 164 -7.33 5.51 5.27
N PRO A 165 -7.38 5.79 6.59
CA PRO A 165 -7.76 4.80 7.58
C PRO A 165 -9.24 4.39 7.40
N LEU A 166 -9.63 3.30 8.05
CA LEU A 166 -11.03 2.89 8.11
C LEU A 166 -11.87 4.04 8.67
N ALA A 167 -12.92 4.46 7.95
CA ALA A 167 -13.78 5.56 8.37
C ALA A 167 -14.40 5.33 9.77
N SER A 168 -14.73 4.07 10.07
CA SER A 168 -15.24 3.65 11.39
C SER A 168 -14.25 3.88 12.54
N CYS A 169 -12.97 4.10 12.24
CA CYS A 169 -11.93 4.31 13.23
C CYS A 169 -11.67 5.77 13.58
N SER A 170 -12.27 6.71 12.86
CA SER A 170 -12.00 8.12 13.09
C SER A 170 -12.32 8.54 14.53
N GLY A 171 -11.34 9.16 15.20
CA GLY A 171 -11.43 9.61 16.58
C GLY A 171 -11.25 8.54 17.66
N THR A 172 -11.01 7.28 17.29
CA THR A 172 -10.91 6.18 18.27
C THR A 172 -9.58 6.14 19.02
N SER A 173 -8.50 6.68 18.44
CA SER A 173 -7.16 6.70 19.05
C SER A 173 -6.26 7.75 18.39
N PRO A 174 -5.07 8.04 18.95
CA PRO A 174 -4.07 8.89 18.28
C PRO A 174 -3.63 8.39 16.90
N LEU A 175 -3.72 7.08 16.63
CA LEU A 175 -3.45 6.52 15.31
C LEU A 175 -4.56 6.84 14.30
N PHE A 176 -5.78 7.02 14.79
CA PHE A 176 -6.95 7.36 13.99
C PHE A 176 -7.55 8.67 14.50
N PRO A 177 -6.86 9.81 14.31
CA PRO A 177 -7.35 11.08 14.80
C PRO A 177 -8.66 11.46 14.11
N LEU A 178 -9.43 12.35 14.75
CA LEU A 178 -10.51 13.04 14.06
C LEU A 178 -9.93 13.87 12.90
N PRO A 179 -10.68 14.04 11.80
CA PRO A 179 -10.27 14.95 10.75
C PRO A 179 -10.10 16.34 11.36
N PRO A 180 -9.02 17.05 11.04
CA PRO A 180 -8.73 18.29 11.71
C PRO A 180 -9.77 19.34 11.28
N THR A 181 -10.26 20.13 12.24
CA THR A 181 -11.27 21.15 11.98
C THR A 181 -10.67 22.28 11.15
N PRO A 182 -11.30 22.68 10.02
CA PRO A 182 -10.80 23.81 9.24
C PRO A 182 -10.90 25.10 10.04
N LEU A 183 -9.85 25.92 10.00
CA LEU A 183 -9.84 27.27 10.53
C LEU A 183 -10.53 28.23 9.53
N PRO A 184 -11.08 29.37 10.00
CA PRO A 184 -11.75 30.34 9.12
C PRO A 184 -10.89 30.76 7.93
N ALA A 185 -11.51 30.86 6.76
CA ALA A 185 -10.84 31.31 5.56
C ALA A 185 -10.59 32.83 5.61
N SER A 186 -9.42 33.24 5.11
CA SER A 186 -9.10 34.64 4.81
C SER A 186 -8.42 34.69 3.44
N VAL A 187 -8.42 35.85 2.77
CA VAL A 187 -7.77 36.01 1.46
C VAL A 187 -6.28 35.64 1.56
N GLN A 188 -5.60 36.10 2.61
CA GLN A 188 -4.20 35.80 2.86
C GLN A 188 -3.95 34.30 3.08
N ARG A 189 -4.77 33.65 3.90
CA ARG A 189 -4.68 32.21 4.18
C ARG A 189 -4.85 31.39 2.92
N SER A 190 -5.90 31.67 2.14
CA SER A 190 -6.17 30.98 0.88
C SER A 190 -5.02 31.15 -0.11
N ALA A 191 -4.43 32.35 -0.21
CA ALA A 191 -3.28 32.60 -1.06
C ALA A 191 -2.04 31.79 -0.65
N MET A 192 -1.73 31.72 0.66
CA MET A 192 -0.63 30.90 1.16
C MET A 192 -0.83 29.41 0.87
N ILE A 193 -2.04 28.89 1.08
CA ILE A 193 -2.38 27.49 0.81
C ILE A 193 -2.21 27.15 -0.66
N GLU A 194 -2.74 27.97 -1.56
CA GLU A 194 -2.62 27.73 -3.00
C GLU A 194 -1.17 27.85 -3.49
N SER A 195 -0.40 28.82 -2.96
CA SER A 195 1.03 28.94 -3.26
C SER A 195 1.80 27.68 -2.84
N LEU A 196 1.59 27.19 -1.62
CA LEU A 196 2.22 25.95 -1.13
C LEU A 196 1.92 24.74 -2.01
N ILE A 197 0.66 24.58 -2.41
CA ILE A 197 0.21 23.48 -3.26
C ILE A 197 0.85 23.59 -4.66
N ASN A 198 0.86 24.78 -5.25
CA ASN A 198 1.41 24.99 -6.59
C ASN A 198 2.93 24.85 -6.61
N ASP A 199 3.65 25.40 -5.63
CA ASP A 199 5.11 25.26 -5.48
C ASP A 199 5.51 23.79 -5.32
N SER A 200 4.77 23.03 -4.52
CA SER A 200 5.03 21.61 -4.32
C SER A 200 4.79 20.79 -5.59
N LEU A 201 3.71 21.09 -6.34
CA LEU A 201 3.46 20.45 -7.62
C LEU A 201 4.57 20.76 -8.64
N ALA A 202 5.00 22.02 -8.72
CA ALA A 202 6.07 22.44 -9.61
C ALA A 202 7.41 21.75 -9.28
N SER A 203 7.78 21.70 -8.00
CA SER A 203 9.01 21.04 -7.54
C SER A 203 8.97 19.52 -7.65
N SER A 204 7.78 18.91 -7.68
CA SER A 204 7.62 17.46 -7.81
C SER A 204 7.58 16.95 -9.25
N GLY A 205 7.58 17.84 -10.25
CA GLY A 205 7.47 17.48 -11.67
C GLY A 205 8.48 16.41 -12.10
N ALA A 206 9.76 16.64 -11.81
CA ALA A 206 10.84 15.71 -12.17
C ALA A 206 10.67 14.31 -11.53
N VAL A 207 10.15 14.22 -10.31
CA VAL A 207 9.88 12.93 -9.65
C VAL A 207 8.79 12.18 -10.40
N ILE A 208 7.72 12.86 -10.81
CA ILE A 208 6.64 12.23 -11.58
C ILE A 208 7.10 11.85 -12.98
N ASP A 209 7.91 12.67 -13.64
CA ASP A 209 8.41 12.36 -14.97
C ASP A 209 9.30 11.10 -14.95
N ILE A 210 10.12 10.91 -13.90
CA ILE A 210 10.87 9.66 -13.68
C ILE A 210 9.92 8.47 -13.47
N LEU A 211 8.87 8.63 -12.67
CA LEU A 211 7.89 7.56 -12.43
C LEU A 211 7.09 7.22 -13.70
N GLN A 212 6.79 8.22 -14.53
CA GLN A 212 6.16 8.06 -15.83
C GLN A 212 7.07 7.28 -16.77
N ALA A 213 8.35 7.65 -16.88
CA ALA A 213 9.32 6.95 -17.71
C ALA A 213 9.53 5.48 -17.29
N GLY A 214 9.43 5.18 -15.98
CA GLY A 214 9.49 3.81 -15.45
C GLY A 214 8.21 2.99 -15.67
N ASN A 215 7.07 3.63 -15.92
CA ASN A 215 5.84 2.97 -16.32
C ASN A 215 5.86 2.76 -17.84
N LEU A 216 6.55 1.70 -18.25
CA LEU A 216 6.64 1.12 -19.59
C LEU A 216 5.56 1.63 -20.56
N GLN A 217 6.00 2.36 -21.60
CA GLN A 217 5.22 2.63 -22.80
C GLN A 217 4.56 1.32 -23.24
N GLN A 218 3.23 1.31 -23.26
CA GLN A 218 2.51 0.16 -23.79
C GLN A 218 2.74 0.10 -25.29
N PRO A 219 2.92 -1.10 -25.88
CA PRO A 219 2.96 -1.21 -27.32
C PRO A 219 1.66 -0.66 -27.93
N PRO A 220 1.68 -0.14 -29.16
CA PRO A 220 0.46 0.28 -29.84
C PRO A 220 -0.60 -0.83 -29.85
N ALA A 221 -1.88 -0.48 -29.77
CA ALA A 221 -2.95 -1.45 -29.62
C ALA A 221 -2.95 -2.52 -30.72
N ASP A 222 -2.68 -2.14 -31.97
CA ASP A 222 -2.59 -3.09 -33.09
C ASP A 222 -1.42 -4.07 -32.95
N GLN A 223 -0.30 -3.66 -32.38
CA GLN A 223 0.81 -4.56 -32.06
C GLN A 223 0.39 -5.57 -31.00
N GLN A 224 -0.25 -5.11 -29.91
CA GLN A 224 -0.72 -6.00 -28.85
C GLN A 224 -1.77 -6.99 -29.36
N ILE A 225 -2.67 -6.56 -30.26
CA ILE A 225 -3.65 -7.45 -30.91
C ILE A 225 -2.94 -8.46 -31.81
N ALA A 226 -1.95 -8.05 -32.60
CA ALA A 226 -1.19 -8.96 -33.46
C ALA A 226 -0.43 -10.01 -32.65
N GLU A 227 0.23 -9.60 -31.57
CA GLU A 227 0.92 -10.50 -30.63
C GLU A 227 -0.07 -11.47 -29.98
N ARG A 228 -1.25 -10.99 -29.58
CA ARG A 228 -2.29 -11.83 -29.00
C ARG A 228 -2.85 -12.84 -30.00
N ARG A 229 -3.10 -12.44 -31.26
CA ARG A 229 -3.51 -13.33 -32.36
C ARG A 229 -2.46 -14.42 -32.60
N LYS A 230 -1.19 -14.03 -32.65
CA LYS A 230 -0.07 -14.96 -32.81
C LYS A 230 -0.01 -15.96 -31.66
N ALA A 231 -0.20 -15.50 -30.42
CA ALA A 231 -0.17 -16.36 -29.24
C ALA A 231 -1.32 -17.37 -29.21
N LEU A 232 -2.52 -16.95 -29.65
CA LEU A 232 -3.70 -17.82 -29.75
C LEU A 232 -3.65 -18.78 -30.96
N GLY A 233 -2.70 -18.59 -31.89
CA GLY A 233 -2.48 -19.47 -33.02
C GLY A 233 -3.72 -19.61 -33.90
N ASN A 234 -4.16 -20.86 -34.10
CA ASN A 234 -5.32 -21.19 -34.94
C ASN A 234 -6.66 -21.08 -34.20
N ALA A 235 -6.70 -20.56 -32.97
CA ALA A 235 -7.95 -20.39 -32.25
C ALA A 235 -8.83 -19.33 -32.93
N THR A 236 -9.93 -19.77 -33.56
CA THR A 236 -10.92 -18.87 -34.15
C THR A 236 -11.78 -18.28 -33.05
N LEU A 237 -11.50 -17.02 -32.69
CA LEU A 237 -12.37 -16.21 -31.82
C LEU A 237 -13.25 -15.30 -32.67
N PRO A 238 -14.50 -15.05 -32.25
CA PRO A 238 -15.42 -14.18 -32.98
C PRO A 238 -14.91 -12.73 -33.01
N ASP A 239 -15.33 -11.96 -34.01
CA ASP A 239 -14.94 -10.55 -34.15
C ASP A 239 -15.25 -9.72 -32.90
N ALA A 240 -16.36 -10.02 -32.23
CA ALA A 240 -16.75 -9.39 -30.97
C ALA A 240 -15.71 -9.55 -29.84
N TYR A 241 -14.92 -10.63 -29.82
CA TYR A 241 -13.80 -10.76 -28.87
C TYR A 241 -12.71 -9.73 -29.19
N TRP A 242 -12.37 -9.58 -30.47
CA TRP A 242 -11.30 -8.68 -30.92
C TRP A 242 -11.67 -7.21 -30.78
N ASP A 243 -12.94 -6.88 -31.01
CA ASP A 243 -13.47 -5.54 -30.78
C ASP A 243 -13.42 -5.17 -29.30
N GLN A 244 -13.85 -6.08 -28.42
CA GLN A 244 -13.77 -5.87 -26.97
C GLN A 244 -12.31 -5.83 -26.48
N TYR A 245 -11.42 -6.65 -27.04
CA TYR A 245 -9.98 -6.61 -26.72
C TYR A 245 -9.39 -5.24 -27.06
N ARG A 246 -9.68 -4.71 -28.26
CA ARG A 246 -9.25 -3.36 -28.66
C ARG A 246 -9.83 -2.29 -27.74
N ALA A 247 -11.13 -2.37 -27.41
CA ALA A 247 -11.77 -1.44 -26.50
C ALA A 247 -11.11 -1.45 -25.10
N ASN A 248 -10.77 -2.63 -24.58
CA ASN A 248 -10.07 -2.76 -23.30
C ASN A 248 -8.67 -2.13 -23.32
N LEU A 249 -7.94 -2.22 -24.44
CA LEU A 249 -6.65 -1.55 -24.62
C LEU A 249 -6.80 -0.03 -24.66
N GLN A 250 -7.77 0.48 -25.43
CA GLN A 250 -8.07 1.91 -25.53
C GLN A 250 -8.50 2.50 -24.18
N HIS A 251 -9.36 1.80 -23.43
CA HIS A 251 -9.73 2.22 -22.08
C HIS A 251 -8.53 2.25 -21.14
N PHE A 252 -7.60 1.30 -21.25
CA PHE A 252 -6.40 1.31 -20.42
C PHE A 252 -5.45 2.46 -20.78
N GLU A 253 -5.24 2.74 -22.07
CA GLU A 253 -4.48 3.90 -22.55
C GLU A 253 -5.07 5.20 -22.00
N GLN A 254 -6.38 5.39 -22.14
CA GLN A 254 -7.09 6.54 -21.57
C GLN A 254 -6.92 6.61 -20.05
N ALA A 255 -7.01 5.48 -19.34
CA ALA A 255 -6.81 5.45 -17.89
C ALA A 255 -5.39 5.88 -17.50
N LEU A 256 -4.36 5.49 -18.27
CA LEU A 256 -2.98 5.91 -18.06
C LEU A 256 -2.78 7.42 -18.30
N ASP A 257 -3.40 7.97 -19.34
CA ASP A 257 -3.40 9.42 -19.61
C ASP A 257 -4.05 10.21 -18.47
N GLN A 258 -5.06 9.63 -17.81
CA GLN A 258 -5.74 10.24 -16.67
C GLN A 258 -4.98 10.13 -15.34
N VAL A 259 -3.91 9.31 -15.24
CA VAL A 259 -3.20 9.14 -13.95
C VAL A 259 -2.68 10.47 -13.40
N LYS A 260 -2.00 11.27 -14.24
CA LYS A 260 -1.42 12.55 -13.81
C LYS A 260 -2.50 13.56 -13.36
N PRO A 261 -3.55 13.87 -14.16
CA PRO A 261 -4.59 14.80 -13.72
C PRO A 261 -5.36 14.30 -12.48
N LEU A 262 -5.69 13.01 -12.38
CA LEU A 262 -6.34 12.45 -11.20
C LEU A 262 -5.44 12.54 -9.96
N ALA A 263 -4.15 12.27 -10.11
CA ALA A 263 -3.19 12.38 -9.02
C ALA A 263 -3.04 13.83 -8.54
N GLN A 264 -3.03 14.81 -9.46
CA GLN A 264 -3.00 16.23 -9.12
C GLN A 264 -4.28 16.67 -8.39
N ALA A 265 -5.45 16.22 -8.85
CA ALA A 265 -6.72 16.52 -8.18
C ALA A 265 -6.73 15.99 -6.74
N ARG A 266 -6.43 14.70 -6.53
CA ARG A 266 -6.35 14.11 -5.18
C ARG A 266 -5.25 14.74 -4.33
N PHE A 267 -4.12 15.10 -4.93
CA PHE A 267 -3.06 15.84 -4.25
C PHE A 267 -3.55 17.19 -3.71
N ARG A 268 -4.20 17.99 -4.57
CA ARG A 268 -4.72 19.31 -4.23
C ARG A 268 -5.78 19.21 -3.14
N ASP A 269 -6.75 18.32 -3.30
CA ASP A 269 -7.85 18.18 -2.34
C ASP A 269 -7.37 17.79 -0.95
N ASN A 270 -6.50 16.78 -0.86
CA ASN A 270 -5.98 16.33 0.43
C ASN A 270 -5.12 17.40 1.11
N ASN A 271 -4.20 18.03 0.36
CA ASN A 271 -3.36 19.07 0.94
C ASN A 271 -4.16 20.31 1.33
N ARG A 272 -5.16 20.70 0.53
CA ARG A 272 -6.03 21.83 0.87
C ARG A 272 -6.82 21.55 2.15
N LYS A 273 -7.42 20.36 2.29
CA LYS A 273 -8.10 19.93 3.52
C LYS A 273 -7.18 20.01 4.74
N TYR A 274 -5.96 19.46 4.64
CA TYR A 274 -4.99 19.50 5.73
C TYR A 274 -4.55 20.93 6.06
N LEU A 275 -4.08 21.69 5.06
CA LEU A 275 -3.56 23.04 5.25
C LEU A 275 -4.63 24.00 5.78
N ASN A 276 -5.91 23.79 5.43
CA ASN A 276 -7.02 24.55 6.00
C ASN A 276 -7.21 24.36 7.50
N SER A 277 -6.58 23.36 8.13
CA SER A 277 -6.60 23.19 9.59
C SER A 277 -5.36 23.73 10.32
N VAL A 278 -4.33 24.15 9.57
CA VAL A 278 -3.03 24.55 10.11
C VAL A 278 -3.05 26.01 10.53
N GLN A 279 -2.46 26.38 11.67
CA GLN A 279 -2.40 27.77 12.13
C GLN A 279 -1.65 28.68 11.12
N ASP A 280 -2.06 29.94 11.03
CA ASP A 280 -1.49 30.91 10.06
C ASP A 280 0.03 31.09 10.24
N GLN A 281 0.55 31.08 11.47
CA GLN A 281 1.99 31.16 11.75
C GLN A 281 2.76 30.02 11.05
N GLN A 282 2.24 28.79 11.12
CA GLN A 282 2.89 27.64 10.49
C GLN A 282 2.75 27.69 8.96
N LEU A 283 1.64 28.23 8.44
CA LEU A 283 1.49 28.50 7.00
C LEU A 283 2.49 29.55 6.51
N GLN A 284 2.76 30.60 7.30
CA GLN A 284 3.77 31.62 6.97
C GLN A 284 5.17 31.02 6.89
N ILE A 285 5.55 30.17 7.85
CA ILE A 285 6.82 29.43 7.80
C ILE A 285 6.91 28.58 6.53
N TRP A 286 5.88 27.79 6.23
CA TRP A 286 5.90 26.92 5.05
C TRP A 286 5.84 27.71 3.75
N ALA A 287 5.18 28.86 3.73
CA ALA A 287 5.15 29.78 2.58
C ALA A 287 6.49 30.52 2.38
N GLY A 288 7.45 30.36 3.30
CA GLY A 288 8.76 31.01 3.24
C GLY A 288 8.72 32.48 3.70
N LEU A 289 7.66 32.90 4.39
CA LEU A 289 7.52 34.24 4.95
C LEU A 289 8.23 34.36 6.32
N GLU A 290 8.42 33.24 7.00
CA GLU A 290 9.13 33.15 8.29
C GLU A 290 10.09 31.94 8.29
N LEU A 291 11.10 31.98 9.17
CA LEU A 291 12.02 30.86 9.35
C LEU A 291 11.44 29.80 10.29
N GLY A 292 11.40 28.56 9.81
CA GLY A 292 11.07 27.40 10.62
C GLY A 292 12.30 26.86 11.38
N ASN A 293 12.05 25.95 12.30
CA ASN A 293 13.09 25.11 12.87
C ASN A 293 13.34 23.88 11.96
N ARG A 294 14.30 23.04 12.35
CA ARG A 294 14.71 21.83 11.60
C ARG A 294 13.58 20.83 11.29
N TYR A 295 12.45 20.87 12.00
CA TYR A 295 11.35 19.90 11.87
C TYR A 295 10.13 20.47 11.17
N ASN A 296 9.92 21.79 11.20
CA ASN A 296 8.74 22.43 10.64
C ASN A 296 9.07 23.45 9.54
N SER A 297 10.24 23.32 8.90
CA SER A 297 10.67 24.19 7.82
C SER A 297 9.88 23.97 6.52
N ARG A 298 9.98 24.94 5.60
CA ARG A 298 9.43 24.84 4.24
C ARG A 298 9.98 23.63 3.49
N GLU A 299 11.27 23.35 3.59
CA GLU A 299 11.92 22.23 2.89
C GLU A 299 11.35 20.89 3.35
N VAL A 300 11.15 20.71 4.66
CA VAL A 300 10.53 19.50 5.21
C VAL A 300 9.11 19.35 4.65
N ARG A 301 8.32 20.42 4.66
CA ARG A 301 6.94 20.39 4.16
C ARG A 301 6.87 20.08 2.66
N MET A 302 7.70 20.74 1.84
CA MET A 302 7.73 20.51 0.39
C MET A 302 8.12 19.07 0.06
N ARG A 303 9.09 18.52 0.79
CA ARG A 303 9.51 17.12 0.66
C ARG A 303 8.37 16.15 1.00
N ASP A 304 7.65 16.41 2.09
CA ASP A 304 6.54 15.54 2.52
C ASP A 304 5.37 15.59 1.54
N MET A 305 5.03 16.77 1.03
CA MET A 305 4.03 16.93 -0.03
C MET A 305 4.46 16.21 -1.32
N SER A 306 5.72 16.34 -1.73
CA SER A 306 6.24 15.65 -2.92
C SER A 306 6.15 14.12 -2.80
N ARG A 307 6.50 13.57 -1.64
CA ARG A 307 6.37 12.14 -1.34
C ARG A 307 4.91 11.66 -1.40
N TYR A 308 4.00 12.45 -0.86
CA TYR A 308 2.56 12.16 -0.95
C TYR A 308 2.09 12.16 -2.41
N TYR A 309 2.50 13.12 -3.22
CA TYR A 309 2.14 13.16 -4.64
C TYR A 309 2.65 11.92 -5.41
N ALA A 310 3.91 11.53 -5.19
CA ALA A 310 4.47 10.32 -5.79
C ALA A 310 3.72 9.06 -5.37
N ARG A 311 3.27 8.97 -4.11
CA ARG A 311 2.45 7.87 -3.61
C ARG A 311 1.10 7.81 -4.32
N VAL A 312 0.36 8.92 -4.36
CA VAL A 312 -0.94 9.02 -5.02
C VAL A 312 -0.82 8.65 -6.51
N TYR A 313 0.20 9.14 -7.20
CA TYR A 313 0.46 8.80 -8.60
C TYR A 313 0.61 7.29 -8.82
N ARG A 314 1.44 6.63 -8.00
CA ARG A 314 1.65 5.17 -8.07
C ARG A 314 0.39 4.38 -7.73
N GLN A 315 -0.38 4.83 -6.74
CA GLN A 315 -1.66 4.21 -6.39
C GLN A 315 -2.59 4.20 -7.59
N ILE A 316 -2.84 5.36 -8.20
CA ILE A 316 -3.77 5.49 -9.34
C ILE A 316 -3.27 4.68 -10.54
N THR A 317 -1.95 4.62 -10.76
CA THR A 317 -1.38 3.72 -11.79
C THR A 317 -1.66 2.24 -11.48
N ALA A 318 -1.51 1.82 -10.23
CA ALA A 318 -1.80 0.44 -9.83
C ALA A 318 -3.30 0.11 -9.96
N GLU A 319 -4.18 1.07 -9.67
CA GLU A 319 -5.64 0.96 -9.91
C GLU A 319 -5.92 0.73 -11.40
N ALA A 320 -5.35 1.55 -12.29
CA ALA A 320 -5.53 1.42 -13.74
C ALA A 320 -5.02 0.07 -14.28
N LYS A 321 -3.85 -0.38 -13.82
CA LYS A 321 -3.28 -1.69 -14.21
C LYS A 321 -4.14 -2.86 -13.74
N LEU A 322 -4.59 -2.82 -12.49
CA LEU A 322 -5.43 -3.87 -11.92
C LEU A 322 -6.77 -3.97 -12.65
N GLU A 323 -7.39 -2.83 -12.98
CA GLU A 323 -8.66 -2.80 -13.70
C GLU A 323 -8.51 -3.29 -15.14
N HIS A 324 -7.42 -2.94 -15.82
CA HIS A 324 -7.10 -3.51 -17.12
C HIS A 324 -6.99 -5.04 -17.06
N LEU A 325 -6.25 -5.58 -16.09
CA LEU A 325 -6.12 -7.03 -15.92
C LEU A 325 -7.47 -7.72 -15.63
N ARG A 326 -8.36 -7.08 -14.86
CA ARG A 326 -9.73 -7.57 -14.64
C ARG A 326 -10.51 -7.64 -15.95
N ALA A 327 -10.50 -6.56 -16.73
CA ALA A 327 -11.22 -6.50 -17.99
C ALA A 327 -10.72 -7.56 -18.98
N MET A 328 -9.41 -7.79 -19.04
CA MET A 328 -8.81 -8.82 -19.90
C MET A 328 -9.15 -10.24 -19.42
N ALA A 329 -9.06 -10.50 -18.12
CA ALA A 329 -9.43 -11.80 -17.56
C ALA A 329 -10.93 -12.11 -17.71
N GLN A 330 -11.79 -11.09 -17.56
CA GLN A 330 -13.22 -11.21 -17.81
C GLN A 330 -13.50 -11.52 -19.28
N LEU A 331 -12.85 -10.82 -20.20
CA LEU A 331 -12.98 -11.06 -21.64
C LEU A 331 -12.58 -12.50 -22.00
N ASP A 332 -11.40 -12.95 -21.55
CA ASP A 332 -10.93 -14.31 -21.81
C ASP A 332 -11.86 -15.38 -21.23
N ARG A 333 -12.42 -15.13 -20.04
CA ARG A 333 -13.41 -16.03 -19.41
C ARG A 333 -14.70 -16.08 -20.22
N GLN A 334 -15.21 -14.92 -20.66
CA GLN A 334 -16.46 -14.82 -21.40
C GLN A 334 -16.43 -15.61 -22.72
N TYR A 335 -15.28 -15.64 -23.39
CA TYR A 335 -15.11 -16.35 -24.67
C TYR A 335 -14.44 -17.72 -24.53
N GLY A 336 -14.30 -18.25 -23.31
CA GLY A 336 -13.75 -19.59 -23.07
C GLY A 336 -12.27 -19.73 -23.48
N VAL A 337 -11.51 -18.63 -23.54
CA VAL A 337 -10.10 -18.64 -23.96
C VAL A 337 -9.26 -19.46 -22.98
N CYS A 338 -9.53 -19.32 -21.68
CA CYS A 338 -8.82 -20.04 -20.64
C CYS A 338 -9.01 -21.55 -20.64
N GLU A 339 -10.03 -22.07 -21.32
CA GLU A 339 -10.27 -23.51 -21.46
C GLU A 339 -9.37 -24.14 -22.54
N ARG A 340 -8.78 -23.31 -23.41
CA ARG A 340 -8.15 -23.74 -24.67
C ARG A 340 -6.73 -23.19 -24.86
N PHE A 341 -6.37 -22.19 -24.07
CA PHE A 341 -5.09 -21.51 -24.16
C PHE A 341 -4.53 -21.25 -22.76
N GLU A 342 -3.35 -21.81 -22.48
CA GLU A 342 -2.70 -21.64 -21.18
C GLU A 342 -2.41 -20.16 -20.89
N GLY A 343 -1.87 -19.43 -21.86
CA GLY A 343 -1.56 -18.00 -21.73
C GLY A 343 -2.76 -17.04 -21.69
N CYS A 344 -3.94 -17.52 -21.28
CA CYS A 344 -5.08 -16.66 -21.06
C CYS A 344 -4.84 -15.71 -19.88
N TRP A 345 -5.52 -14.56 -19.90
CA TRP A 345 -5.57 -13.60 -18.81
C TRP A 345 -6.35 -14.21 -17.64
N ARG A 346 -5.72 -14.24 -16.47
CA ARG A 346 -6.32 -14.74 -15.22
C ARG A 346 -6.12 -13.71 -14.11
N LEU A 347 -7.12 -13.58 -13.25
CA LEU A 347 -7.08 -12.71 -12.08
C LEU A 347 -7.96 -13.25 -10.95
#